data_AF-A0A382KVU1-F1
#
_entry.id   AF-A0A382KVU1-F1
#
_cell.length_a   1.000
_cell.length_b   1.000
_cell.length_c   1.000
_cell.angle_alpha   90.00
_cell.angle_beta   90.00
_cell.angle_gamma   90.00
#
_symmetry.space_group_name_H-M   'P 1'
#
loop_
_entity.id
_entity.type
_entity.pdbx_description
1 polymer ?
#
loop_
_entity_poly.entity_id
_entity_poly.type
_entity_poly.pdbx_seq_one_letter_code
_entity_poly.pdbx_strand_id
1 'polypeptide(L)' 'MVCRDPRFVAILALLAISFSNTSLAQTQTTKSLAVDNIGELGRQLFFDPNLSRNGNQSCASCHNPKHAFIDNHDNSVA' A
#
# COMPACT_ATOMS: atom_id res chain seq x y z
N MET A 1 46.46 22.23 6.06
CA MET A 1 45.05 22.18 5.64
C MET A 1 44.88 23.02 4.40
N VAL A 2 44.31 22.43 3.36
CA VAL A 2 44.42 22.77 1.93
C VAL A 2 44.10 24.24 1.62
N CYS A 3 45.04 24.91 0.93
CA CYS A 3 44.89 26.24 0.35
C CYS A 3 43.63 26.29 -0.54
N ARG A 4 42.85 27.38 -0.40
CA ARG A 4 41.61 27.67 -1.12
C ARG A 4 41.86 27.85 -2.63
N ASP A 5 42.22 26.77 -3.31
CA ASP A 5 42.44 26.75 -4.74
C ASP A 5 41.05 26.77 -5.42
N PRO A 6 40.71 27.80 -6.23
CA PRO A 6 39.37 27.95 -6.81
C PRO A 6 38.95 26.76 -7.68
N ARG A 7 39.93 25.99 -8.17
CA ARG A 7 39.71 24.74 -8.90
C ARG A 7 39.12 23.62 -8.02
N PHE A 8 39.51 23.56 -6.75
CA PHE A 8 39.03 22.55 -5.81
C PHE A 8 37.57 22.82 -5.39
N VAL A 9 37.18 24.10 -5.27
CA VAL A 9 35.81 24.52 -4.98
C VAL A 9 34.88 24.23 -6.17
N ALA A 10 35.35 24.45 -7.40
CA ALA A 10 34.59 24.15 -8.62
C ALA A 10 34.35 22.64 -8.80
N ILE A 11 35.35 21.80 -8.50
CA ILE A 11 35.23 20.34 -8.60
C ILE A 11 34.24 19.78 -7.56
N LEU A 12 34.27 20.28 -6.32
CA LEU A 12 33.33 19.86 -5.28
C LEU A 12 31.88 20.31 -5.57
N ALA A 13 31.69 21.51 -6.14
CA ALA A 13 30.36 22.01 -6.50
C ALA A 13 29.72 21.21 -7.66
N LEU A 14 30.49 20.85 -8.68
CA LEU A 14 30.01 20.05 -9.81
C LEU A 14 29.64 18.60 -9.40
N LEU A 15 30.38 18.01 -8.46
CA LEU A 15 30.06 16.69 -7.91
C LEU A 15 28.77 16.71 -7.07
N ALA A 16 28.50 17.77 -6.31
CA ALA A 16 27.27 17.90 -5.51
C ALA A 16 26.01 18.07 -6.37
N ILE A 17 26.10 18.75 -7.52
CA ILE A 17 24.95 18.95 -8.45
C ILE A 17 24.48 17.64 -9.07
N SER A 18 25.37 16.65 -9.22
CA SER A 18 25.04 15.33 -9.76
C SER A 18 24.30 14.42 -8.75
N PHE A 19 24.41 14.69 -7.44
CA PHE A 19 23.76 13.88 -6.39
C PHE A 19 22.28 14.20 -6.17
N SER A 20 21.85 15.44 -6.42
CA SER A 20 20.48 15.89 -6.09
C SER A 20 19.41 15.41 -7.07
N ASN A 21 19.77 15.07 -8.31
CA ASN A 21 18.79 14.78 -9.37
C ASN A 21 18.17 13.38 -9.28
N THR A 22 18.73 12.46 -8.49
CA THR A 22 18.27 11.07 -8.43
C THR A 22 17.16 10.82 -7.40
N SER A 23 16.93 11.76 -6.47
CA SER A 23 16.00 11.55 -5.34
C SER A 23 14.60 12.17 -5.51
N LEU A 24 14.33 12.91 -6.59
CA LEU A 24 13.05 13.61 -6.77
C LEU A 24 11.98 12.77 -7.50
N ALA A 25 12.34 11.64 -8.13
CA ALA A 25 11.42 10.84 -8.94
C ALA A 25 10.64 9.75 -8.18
N GLN A 26 11.03 9.40 -6.94
CA GLN A 26 10.52 8.19 -6.27
C GLN A 26 9.35 8.45 -5.28
N THR A 27 9.12 9.68 -4.83
CA THR A 27 8.23 9.92 -3.67
C THR A 27 6.73 9.92 -4.01
N GLN A 28 6.35 9.88 -5.28
CA GLN A 28 4.95 10.09 -5.69
C GLN A 28 4.23 8.84 -6.22
N THR A 29 4.95 7.74 -6.49
CA THR A 29 4.35 6.56 -7.12
C THR A 29 3.83 5.52 -6.12
N THR A 30 4.26 5.54 -4.85
CA THR A 30 3.85 4.54 -3.84
C THR A 30 2.47 4.80 -3.23
N LYS A 31 2.03 6.05 -3.13
CA LYS A 31 0.76 6.40 -2.45
C LYS A 31 -0.47 6.14 -3.32
N SER A 32 -0.39 6.41 -4.62
CA SER A 32 -1.53 6.23 -5.53
C SER A 32 -1.74 4.77 -5.93
N LEU A 33 -0.66 4.00 -6.08
CA LEU A 33 -0.77 2.55 -6.32
C LEU A 33 -1.29 1.81 -5.08
N ALA A 34 -0.94 2.25 -3.86
CA ALA A 34 -1.35 1.55 -2.64
C ALA A 34 -2.88 1.57 -2.38
N VAL A 35 -3.61 2.61 -2.81
CA VAL A 35 -5.06 2.73 -2.57
C VAL A 35 -5.86 1.72 -3.40
N ASP A 36 -5.51 1.52 -4.68
CA ASP A 36 -6.19 0.52 -5.52
C ASP A 36 -5.86 -0.91 -5.08
N ASN A 37 -4.60 -1.15 -4.70
CA ASN A 37 -4.13 -2.46 -4.24
C ASN A 37 -4.77 -2.90 -2.92
N ILE A 38 -5.00 -1.98 -1.96
CA ILE A 38 -5.58 -2.36 -0.67
C ILE A 38 -7.08 -2.68 -0.77
N GLY A 39 -7.81 -2.01 -1.67
CA GLY A 39 -9.21 -2.30 -1.94
C GLY A 39 -9.41 -3.66 -2.60
N GLU A 40 -8.57 -4.00 -3.58
CA GLU A 40 -8.55 -5.33 -4.21
C GLU A 40 -8.23 -6.43 -3.19
N LEU A 41 -7.18 -6.23 -2.39
CA LEU A 41 -6.82 -7.15 -1.32
C LEU A 41 -7.97 -7.34 -0.32
N GLY A 42 -8.60 -6.25 0.12
CA GLY A 42 -9.75 -6.30 1.03
C GLY A 42 -10.91 -7.10 0.43
N ARG A 43 -11.18 -6.95 -0.88
CA ARG A 43 -12.20 -7.73 -1.58
C ARG A 43 -11.88 -9.22 -1.56
N GLN A 44 -10.62 -9.60 -1.81
CA GLN A 44 -10.21 -11.01 -1.78
C GLN A 44 -10.40 -11.61 -0.38
N LEU A 45 -9.94 -10.91 0.65
CA LEU A 45 -10.08 -11.34 2.04
C LEU A 45 -11.54 -11.44 2.50
N PHE A 46 -12.41 -10.56 2.00
CA PHE A 46 -13.85 -10.57 2.33
C PHE A 46 -14.53 -11.90 1.98
N PHE A 47 -14.08 -12.56 0.90
CA PHE A 47 -14.62 -13.84 0.45
C PHE A 47 -13.79 -15.06 0.91
N ASP A 48 -12.66 -14.85 1.60
CA ASP A 48 -11.75 -15.95 1.98
C ASP A 48 -12.20 -16.65 3.28
N PRO A 49 -12.54 -17.97 3.23
CA PRO A 49 -12.98 -18.71 4.41
C PRO A 49 -11.83 -19.12 5.34
N ASN A 50 -10.57 -19.06 4.89
CA ASN A 50 -9.41 -19.44 5.69
C ASN A 50 -9.18 -18.50 6.89
N LEU A 51 -9.81 -17.33 6.90
CA LEU A 51 -9.78 -16.40 8.03
C LEU A 51 -10.63 -16.90 9.21
N SER A 52 -11.52 -17.87 9.00
CA SER A 52 -12.25 -18.52 10.09
C SER A 52 -11.45 -19.66 10.72
N ARG A 53 -11.68 -19.90 12.01
CA ARG A 53 -11.03 -20.97 12.78
C ARG A 53 -11.10 -22.35 12.11
N ASN A 54 -12.23 -22.63 11.44
CA ASN A 54 -12.49 -23.93 10.83
C ASN A 54 -12.35 -23.90 9.29
N GLY A 55 -11.95 -22.77 8.69
CA GLY A 55 -11.80 -22.65 7.24
C GLY A 55 -13.11 -22.73 6.44
N ASN A 56 -14.26 -22.46 7.05
CA ASN A 56 -15.59 -22.66 6.44
C ASN A 56 -16.51 -21.43 6.52
N GLN A 57 -16.03 -20.30 7.05
CA GLN A 57 -16.78 -19.05 7.14
C GLN A 57 -15.89 -17.89 6.66
N SER A 58 -16.44 -17.01 5.81
CA SER A 58 -15.81 -15.76 5.40
C SER A 58 -16.67 -14.59 5.85
N CYS A 59 -16.25 -13.34 5.60
CA CYS A 59 -17.12 -12.19 5.90
C CYS A 59 -18.41 -12.24 5.06
N ALA A 60 -18.30 -12.73 3.81
CA ALA A 60 -19.41 -12.81 2.86
C ALA A 60 -20.50 -13.84 3.23
N SER A 61 -20.23 -14.78 4.14
CA SER A 61 -21.25 -15.76 4.54
C SER A 61 -22.39 -15.09 5.31
N CYS A 62 -22.09 -14.15 6.20
CA CYS A 62 -23.09 -13.28 6.83
C CYS A 62 -23.35 -12.03 5.99
N HIS A 63 -22.36 -11.40 5.38
CA HIS A 63 -22.54 -10.15 4.63
C HIS A 63 -22.68 -10.39 3.11
N ASN A 64 -23.80 -10.96 2.68
CA ASN A 64 -23.99 -11.35 1.28
C ASN A 64 -24.23 -10.13 0.34
N PRO A 65 -23.42 -9.90 -0.71
CA PRO A 65 -23.62 -8.79 -1.64
C PRO A 65 -24.98 -8.79 -2.35
N LYS A 66 -25.58 -9.97 -2.60
CA LYS A 66 -26.92 -10.09 -3.20
C LYS A 66 -28.02 -9.57 -2.29
N HIS A 67 -27.77 -9.54 -0.99
CA HIS A 67 -28.66 -8.98 0.03
C HIS A 67 -28.09 -7.66 0.58
N ALA A 68 -27.37 -6.89 -0.24
CA ALA A 68 -26.78 -5.62 0.15
C ALA A 68 -25.87 -5.70 1.39
N PHE A 69 -25.11 -6.79 1.52
CA PHE A 69 -24.16 -7.05 2.61
C PHE A 69 -24.80 -7.17 4.00
N ILE A 70 -26.10 -7.48 4.10
CA ILE A 70 -26.74 -7.75 5.38
C ILE A 70 -26.73 -9.25 5.71
N ASP A 71 -26.79 -9.55 7.00
CA ASP A 71 -27.07 -10.89 7.48
C ASP A 71 -28.54 -11.25 7.16
N ASN A 72 -28.72 -12.33 6.39
CA ASN A 72 -30.03 -12.83 5.98
C ASN A 72 -30.34 -14.20 6.60
N HIS A 73 -29.54 -14.66 7.56
CA HIS A 73 -29.86 -15.90 8.26
C HIS A 73 -31.04 -15.68 9.19
N ASP A 74 -31.98 -16.63 9.17
CA ASP A 74 -33.04 -16.72 10.17
C ASP A 74 -32.40 -17.14 11.50
N ASN A 75 -32.08 -16.15 12.33
CA ASN A 75 -31.46 -16.32 13.65
C ASN A 75 -32.46 -16.81 14.72
N SER A 76 -33.46 -17.61 14.32
CA SER A 76 -34.39 -18.26 15.23
C SER A 76 -33.70 -19.40 15.98
N VAL A 77 -32.98 -19.07 17.04
CA VAL A 77 -32.63 -20.02 18.08
C VAL A 77 -33.90 -20.43 18.82
N ALA A 78 -34.22 -21.71 18.76
CA ALA A 78 -35.27 -22.38 19.53
C ALA A 78 -34.84 -22.62 20.98
#